data_AF-A0A2I3HJL3-F1
#
_entry.id   AF-A0A2I3HJL3-F1
#
_cell.length_a   1.000
_cell.length_b   1.000
_cell.length_c   1.000
_cell.angle_alpha   90.00
_cell.angle_beta   90.00
_cell.angle_gamma   90.00
#
_symmetry.space_group_name_H-M   'P 1'
#
loop_
_entity.id
_entity.type
_entity.pdbx_description
1 polymer ?
#
loop_
_entity_poly.entity_id
_entity_poly.type
_entity_poly.pdbx_seq_one_letter_code
_entity_poly.pdbx_strand_id
1 'polypeptide(L)'
;MGRRALIVLAHSERTSFNYAMKEAAVAALKKKGWEVVEKDITGKSKLKDPANFQYPAESVLAYKEGRLSPDIVAEQKKLEAADLVIFQSKKAVLSITTGGSGSMYSLQGIHGDMNVILWPIQSGILHFCGFQVLEPQLTYSIGHTPADARIQILEGWKKRLENIWDETPLYFAPSSLFDLNFQAGFLMKKEVGGHAQPPCRDSLQHLGILGSLHQQEGSHQTQPLHLDFSASIAVRNSFSLYIAQLQVFC
;
A
#
# COMPACT_ATOMS: atom_id res chain seq x y z
N MET A 1 -9.15 -19.28 -21.10
CA MET A 1 -8.49 -17.95 -21.17
C MET A 1 -7.45 -17.88 -20.06
N GLY A 2 -6.20 -17.52 -20.35
CA GLY A 2 -5.15 -17.37 -19.35
C GLY A 2 -5.32 -16.07 -18.54
N ARG A 3 -4.99 -16.09 -17.25
CA ARG A 3 -4.99 -14.89 -16.39
C ARG A 3 -3.73 -14.05 -16.65
N ARG A 4 -3.79 -12.73 -16.37
CA ARG A 4 -2.67 -11.81 -16.59
C ARG A 4 -2.21 -11.20 -15.28
N ALA A 5 -0.90 -11.10 -15.08
CA ALA A 5 -0.31 -10.45 -13.91
C ALA A 5 0.63 -9.32 -14.35
N LEU A 6 0.60 -8.20 -13.62
CA LEU A 6 1.56 -7.11 -13.71
C LEU A 6 2.37 -7.07 -12.41
N ILE A 7 3.69 -7.17 -12.51
CA ILE A 7 4.59 -7.01 -11.38
C ILE A 7 5.34 -5.69 -11.50
N VAL A 8 5.09 -4.77 -10.56
CA VAL A 8 5.77 -3.48 -10.47
C VAL A 8 6.89 -3.58 -9.43
N LEU A 9 8.14 -3.49 -9.87
CA LEU A 9 9.32 -3.52 -9.02
C LEU A 9 9.89 -2.12 -8.84
N ALA A 10 10.08 -1.71 -7.58
CA ALA A 10 10.63 -0.42 -7.21
C ALA A 10 12.01 -0.55 -6.54
N HIS A 11 12.92 -1.37 -7.08
CA HIS A 11 14.25 -1.61 -6.49
C HIS A 11 15.35 -1.60 -7.55
N SER A 12 16.39 -0.76 -7.37
CA SER A 12 17.41 -0.51 -8.43
C SER A 12 18.36 -1.69 -8.63
N GLU A 13 18.70 -2.39 -7.56
CA GLU A 13 19.71 -3.45 -7.60
C GLU A 13 19.12 -4.80 -7.97
N ARG A 14 19.68 -5.41 -9.03
CA ARG A 14 19.34 -6.79 -9.47
C ARG A 14 19.81 -7.88 -8.50
N THR A 15 20.79 -7.57 -7.65
CA THR A 15 21.30 -8.47 -6.60
C THR A 15 20.46 -8.40 -5.32
N SER A 16 19.43 -7.56 -5.27
CA SER A 16 18.59 -7.39 -4.09
C SER A 16 17.63 -8.55 -3.85
N PHE A 17 17.21 -8.72 -2.60
CA PHE A 17 16.16 -9.68 -2.26
C PHE A 17 14.80 -9.31 -2.88
N ASN A 18 14.52 -8.02 -3.11
CA ASN A 18 13.32 -7.57 -3.83
C ASN A 18 13.32 -8.06 -5.29
N TYR A 19 14.47 -8.01 -5.97
CA TYR A 19 14.60 -8.58 -7.31
C TYR A 19 14.38 -10.11 -7.28
N ALA A 20 14.92 -10.80 -6.27
CA ALA A 20 14.68 -12.24 -6.11
C ALA A 20 13.20 -12.59 -5.86
N MET A 21 12.48 -11.83 -5.02
CA MET A 21 11.04 -11.97 -4.80
C MET A 21 10.23 -11.74 -6.09
N LYS A 22 10.65 -10.78 -6.92
CA LYS A 22 10.09 -10.55 -8.25
C LYS A 22 10.30 -11.75 -9.18
N GLU A 23 11.53 -12.27 -9.29
CA GLU A 23 11.83 -13.44 -10.13
C GLU A 23 11.05 -14.68 -9.67
N ALA A 24 10.98 -14.91 -8.36
CA ALA A 24 10.19 -15.98 -7.77
C ALA A 24 8.71 -15.87 -8.15
N ALA A 25 8.16 -14.65 -8.14
CA ALA A 25 6.77 -14.42 -8.53
C ALA A 25 6.52 -14.68 -10.02
N VAL A 26 7.39 -14.17 -10.90
CA VAL A 26 7.31 -14.42 -12.35
C VAL A 26 7.34 -15.93 -12.63
N ALA A 27 8.26 -16.66 -11.99
CA ALA A 27 8.40 -18.10 -12.19
C ALA A 27 7.17 -18.87 -11.71
N ALA A 28 6.64 -18.56 -10.53
CA ALA A 28 5.45 -19.24 -9.97
C ALA A 28 4.20 -19.00 -10.83
N LEU A 29 3.95 -17.75 -11.23
CA LEU A 29 2.77 -17.38 -12.00
C LEU A 29 2.81 -17.97 -13.42
N LYS A 30 3.96 -17.89 -14.10
CA LYS A 30 4.14 -18.53 -15.43
C LYS A 30 3.94 -20.05 -15.35
N LYS A 31 4.43 -20.71 -14.30
CA LYS A 31 4.20 -22.15 -14.07
C LYS A 31 2.71 -22.50 -13.95
N LYS A 32 1.88 -21.59 -13.45
CA LYS A 32 0.41 -21.73 -13.39
C LYS A 32 -0.31 -21.26 -14.67
N GLY A 33 0.42 -20.93 -15.73
CA GLY A 33 -0.15 -20.52 -17.02
C GLY A 33 -0.60 -19.06 -17.07
N TRP A 34 -0.11 -18.20 -16.18
CA TRP A 34 -0.35 -16.76 -16.25
C TRP A 34 0.55 -16.12 -17.31
N GLU A 35 0.01 -15.14 -18.03
CA GLU A 35 0.82 -14.18 -18.76
C GLU A 35 1.31 -13.12 -17.76
N VAL A 36 2.62 -12.90 -17.70
CA VAL A 36 3.24 -12.00 -16.71
C VAL A 36 3.96 -10.86 -17.41
N VAL A 37 3.57 -9.63 -17.07
CA VAL A 37 4.19 -8.38 -17.51
C VAL A 37 4.97 -7.79 -16.33
N GLU A 38 6.18 -7.32 -16.57
CA GLU A 38 7.05 -6.73 -15.55
C GLU A 38 7.25 -5.24 -15.83
N LYS A 39 7.22 -4.43 -14.78
CA LYS A 39 7.51 -2.99 -14.84
C LYS A 39 8.49 -2.63 -13.73
N ASP A 40 9.75 -2.44 -14.09
CA ASP A 40 10.76 -1.88 -13.18
C ASP A 40 10.69 -0.35 -13.27
N ILE A 41 10.39 0.31 -12.15
CA ILE A 41 10.20 1.77 -12.09
C ILE A 41 11.40 2.52 -11.54
N THR A 42 12.57 1.88 -11.47
CA THR A 42 13.79 2.51 -10.94
C THR A 42 14.43 3.49 -11.92
N GLY A 43 13.77 4.62 -12.11
CA GLY A 43 14.27 5.73 -12.93
C GLY A 43 15.02 6.75 -12.08
N LYS A 44 16.34 6.87 -12.32
CA LYS A 44 17.07 8.12 -12.05
C LYS A 44 16.48 9.21 -12.95
N SER A 45 15.45 9.91 -12.49
CA SER A 45 14.95 11.10 -13.19
C SER A 45 16.05 12.16 -13.15
N LYS A 46 16.48 12.67 -14.31
CA LYS A 46 17.32 13.87 -14.37
C LYS A 46 16.52 15.04 -13.81
N LEU A 47 16.89 15.52 -12.63
CA LEU A 47 16.24 16.62 -11.94
C LEU A 47 16.78 17.96 -12.45
N LYS A 48 15.91 18.97 -12.55
CA LYS A 48 16.28 20.33 -12.95
C LYS A 48 17.00 21.06 -11.81
N ASP A 49 16.55 20.86 -10.57
CA ASP A 49 17.28 21.26 -9.37
C ASP A 49 17.46 20.07 -8.41
N PRO A 50 18.60 19.35 -8.48
CA PRO A 50 18.88 18.23 -7.59
C PRO A 50 19.00 18.63 -6.11
N ALA A 51 19.25 19.90 -5.80
CA ALA A 51 19.49 20.37 -4.43
C ALA A 51 18.18 20.72 -3.69
N ASN A 52 17.09 20.97 -4.40
CA ASN A 52 15.79 21.32 -3.83
C ASN A 52 14.62 20.63 -4.56
N PHE A 53 14.72 19.32 -4.74
CA PHE A 53 13.73 18.53 -5.46
C PHE A 53 12.35 18.54 -4.80
N GLN A 54 11.35 19.07 -5.50
CA GLN A 54 9.94 19.04 -5.12
C GLN A 54 9.15 18.27 -6.18
N TYR A 55 8.90 16.98 -5.95
CA TYR A 55 8.23 16.10 -6.93
C TYR A 55 6.92 16.69 -7.49
N PRO A 56 5.99 17.26 -6.69
CA PRO A 56 4.76 17.83 -7.23
C PRO A 56 5.02 18.98 -8.21
N ALA A 57 5.91 19.91 -7.87
CA ALA A 57 6.23 21.05 -8.73
C ALA A 57 6.99 20.63 -9.99
N GLU A 58 7.96 19.74 -9.85
CA GLU A 58 8.80 19.25 -10.96
C GLU A 58 8.03 18.35 -11.93
N SER A 59 7.16 17.47 -11.43
CA SER A 59 6.31 16.61 -12.28
C SER A 59 5.27 17.42 -13.05
N VAL A 60 4.65 18.42 -12.43
CA VAL A 60 3.72 19.35 -13.10
C VAL A 60 4.44 20.17 -14.17
N LEU A 61 5.65 20.66 -13.89
CA LEU A 61 6.44 21.40 -14.88
C LEU A 61 6.89 20.49 -16.03
N ALA A 62 7.34 19.28 -15.73
CA ALA A 62 7.72 18.30 -16.74
C ALA A 62 6.53 17.89 -17.62
N TYR A 63 5.32 17.80 -17.06
CA TYR A 63 4.09 17.60 -17.83
C TYR A 63 3.83 18.77 -18.78
N LYS A 64 3.81 20.00 -18.26
CA LYS A 64 3.56 21.22 -19.05
C LYS A 64 4.59 21.43 -20.17
N GLU A 65 5.85 21.11 -19.91
CA GLU A 65 6.95 21.27 -20.87
C GLU A 65 7.16 20.03 -21.77
N GLY A 66 6.32 18.99 -21.66
CA GLY A 66 6.44 17.77 -22.47
C GLY A 66 7.71 16.96 -22.20
N ARG A 67 8.30 17.11 -21.01
CA ARG A 67 9.53 16.45 -20.57
C ARG A 67 9.28 15.24 -19.67
N LEU A 68 8.03 14.80 -19.51
CA LEU A 68 7.76 13.55 -18.82
C LEU A 68 8.44 12.39 -19.53
N SER A 69 8.79 11.37 -18.76
CA SER A 69 9.37 10.15 -19.29
C SER A 69 8.42 9.52 -20.33
N PRO A 70 8.94 8.98 -21.46
CA PRO A 70 8.11 8.42 -22.53
C PRO A 70 7.13 7.35 -22.06
N ASP A 71 7.47 6.60 -21.01
CA ASP A 71 6.60 5.58 -20.43
C ASP A 71 5.43 6.19 -19.63
N ILE A 72 5.64 7.27 -18.88
CA ILE A 72 4.55 8.01 -18.22
C ILE A 72 3.59 8.59 -19.26
N VAL A 73 4.14 9.18 -20.32
CA VAL A 73 3.33 9.70 -21.44
C VAL A 73 2.53 8.59 -22.11
N ALA A 74 3.12 7.40 -22.27
CA ALA A 74 2.42 6.25 -22.83
C ALA A 74 1.25 5.78 -21.95
N GLU A 75 1.40 5.78 -20.63
CA GLU A 75 0.30 5.45 -19.71
C GLU A 75 -0.76 6.57 -19.65
N GLN A 76 -0.35 7.85 -19.65
CA GLN A 76 -1.28 8.99 -19.70
C GLN A 76 -2.14 8.96 -20.96
N LYS A 77 -1.56 8.66 -22.14
CA LYS A 77 -2.32 8.52 -23.38
C LYS A 77 -3.37 7.42 -23.33
N LYS A 78 -3.10 6.31 -22.63
CA LYS A 78 -4.09 5.24 -22.43
C LYS A 78 -5.24 5.72 -21.55
N LEU A 79 -4.95 6.55 -20.54
CA LEU A 79 -5.97 7.14 -19.67
C LEU A 79 -6.77 8.23 -20.39
N GLU A 80 -6.13 9.09 -21.18
CA GLU A 80 -6.79 10.13 -21.99
C GLU A 80 -7.72 9.55 -23.05
N ALA A 81 -7.33 8.43 -23.66
CA ALA A 81 -8.13 7.74 -24.67
C ALA A 81 -9.26 6.87 -24.07
N ALA A 82 -9.32 6.72 -22.76
CA ALA A 82 -10.30 5.86 -22.11
C ALA A 82 -11.53 6.66 -21.66
N ASP A 83 -12.70 6.32 -22.23
CA ASP A 83 -13.98 6.83 -21.75
C ASP A 83 -14.37 6.26 -20.37
N LEU A 84 -13.79 5.12 -19.98
CA LEU A 84 -14.05 4.41 -18.73
C LEU A 84 -12.85 3.55 -18.33
N VAL A 85 -12.34 3.77 -17.12
CA VAL A 85 -11.27 2.97 -16.52
C VAL A 85 -11.82 2.29 -15.26
N ILE A 86 -12.00 0.98 -15.30
CA ILE A 86 -12.52 0.19 -14.17
C ILE A 86 -11.41 -0.73 -13.64
N PHE A 87 -11.04 -0.58 -12.36
CA PHE A 87 -10.17 -1.54 -11.65
C PHE A 87 -10.94 -2.47 -10.69
N GLN A 88 -12.28 -2.39 -10.62
CA GLN A 88 -13.14 -3.16 -9.70
C GLN A 88 -13.01 -4.69 -9.80
N SER A 89 -12.63 -5.20 -10.97
CA SER A 89 -12.46 -6.63 -11.22
C SER A 89 -11.02 -7.12 -11.04
N LYS A 90 -10.14 -6.31 -10.44
CA LYS A 90 -8.71 -6.61 -10.30
C LYS A 90 -8.33 -6.79 -8.83
N LYS A 91 -7.39 -7.69 -8.59
CA LYS A 91 -6.81 -7.94 -7.26
C LYS A 91 -5.43 -7.32 -7.17
N ALA A 92 -5.08 -6.72 -6.04
CA ALA A 92 -3.75 -6.16 -5.80
C ALA A 92 -3.16 -6.72 -4.50
N VAL A 93 -1.85 -7.01 -4.50
CA VAL A 93 -1.11 -7.41 -3.31
C VAL A 93 0.16 -6.58 -3.19
N LEU A 94 0.49 -6.18 -1.96
CA LEU A 94 1.75 -5.55 -1.62
C LEU A 94 2.72 -6.63 -1.16
N SER A 95 3.93 -6.70 -1.73
CA SER A 95 5.04 -7.52 -1.25
C SER A 95 6.14 -6.59 -0.75
N ILE A 96 6.34 -6.53 0.56
CA ILE A 96 7.17 -5.51 1.21
C ILE A 96 8.27 -6.20 2.02
N THR A 97 9.51 -5.74 1.84
CA THR A 97 10.63 -6.10 2.70
C THR A 97 10.99 -4.94 3.61
N THR A 98 11.31 -5.20 4.87
CA THR A 98 11.76 -4.16 5.81
C THR A 98 13.17 -4.43 6.35
N GLY A 99 13.83 -3.36 6.81
CA GLY A 99 15.05 -3.47 7.62
C GLY A 99 14.76 -3.82 9.08
N GLY A 100 13.72 -3.21 9.67
CA GLY A 100 13.29 -3.48 11.05
C GLY A 100 12.66 -4.87 11.22
N SER A 101 12.76 -5.43 12.42
CA SER A 101 12.10 -6.69 12.78
C SER A 101 10.58 -6.51 12.91
N GLY A 102 9.82 -7.60 12.82
CA GLY A 102 8.37 -7.56 13.00
C GLY A 102 7.94 -7.00 14.35
N SER A 103 8.72 -7.24 15.43
CA SER A 103 8.44 -6.69 16.76
C SER A 103 8.47 -5.16 16.80
N MET A 104 9.28 -4.50 15.96
CA MET A 104 9.32 -3.04 15.88
C MET A 104 8.03 -2.44 15.31
N TYR A 105 7.28 -3.22 14.52
CA TYR A 105 6.01 -2.83 13.91
C TYR A 105 4.78 -3.46 14.60
N SER A 106 4.98 -4.00 15.80
CA SER A 106 3.88 -4.48 16.64
C SER A 106 3.19 -3.31 17.35
N LEU A 107 2.07 -3.58 18.03
CA LEU A 107 1.35 -2.57 18.81
C LEU A 107 2.22 -1.89 19.89
N GLN A 108 3.23 -2.61 20.41
CA GLN A 108 4.18 -2.11 21.40
C GLN A 108 5.53 -1.71 20.77
N GLY A 109 5.66 -1.86 19.47
CA GLY A 109 6.88 -1.60 18.73
C GLY A 109 7.16 -0.11 18.57
N ILE A 110 8.44 0.24 18.44
CA ILE A 110 8.88 1.64 18.29
C ILE A 110 8.32 2.34 17.05
N HIS A 111 7.95 1.58 16.01
CA HIS A 111 7.32 2.11 14.80
C HIS A 111 5.79 2.08 14.84
N GLY A 112 5.21 1.52 15.91
CA GLY A 112 3.78 1.31 16.04
C GLY A 112 3.25 0.24 15.09
N ASP A 113 1.93 0.10 15.06
CA ASP A 113 1.26 -0.95 14.30
C ASP A 113 1.49 -0.84 12.77
N MET A 114 1.97 -1.92 12.16
CA MET A 114 2.13 -2.05 10.71
C MET A 114 0.84 -1.71 9.94
N ASN A 115 -0.33 -2.07 10.45
CA ASN A 115 -1.57 -1.85 9.69
C ASN A 115 -1.89 -0.37 9.53
N VAL A 116 -1.53 0.46 10.51
CA VAL A 116 -1.65 1.93 10.39
C VAL A 116 -0.73 2.46 9.29
N ILE A 117 0.47 1.91 9.15
CA ILE A 117 1.44 2.28 8.11
C ILE A 117 0.92 1.89 6.72
N LEU A 118 0.30 0.71 6.59
CA LEU A 118 -0.18 0.20 5.30
C LEU A 118 -1.50 0.82 4.84
N TRP A 119 -2.31 1.33 5.76
CA TRP A 119 -3.65 1.83 5.48
C TRP A 119 -3.71 2.89 4.37
N PRO A 120 -2.87 3.95 4.33
CA PRO A 120 -2.92 4.94 3.26
C PRO A 120 -2.67 4.36 1.87
N ILE A 121 -1.87 3.31 1.76
CA ILE A 121 -1.55 2.66 0.48
C ILE A 121 -2.70 1.71 0.09
N GLN A 122 -3.09 0.81 1.01
CA GLN A 122 -4.11 -0.19 0.73
C GLN A 122 -5.48 0.44 0.54
N SER A 123 -5.90 1.33 1.43
CA SER A 123 -7.20 2.01 1.35
C SER A 123 -7.14 3.22 0.41
N GLY A 124 -6.21 4.14 0.67
CA GLY A 124 -6.17 5.44 0.00
C GLY A 124 -5.70 5.42 -1.46
N ILE A 125 -4.96 4.40 -1.89
CA ILE A 125 -4.48 4.28 -3.27
C ILE A 125 -5.15 3.09 -3.97
N LEU A 126 -5.00 1.88 -3.44
CA LEU A 126 -5.45 0.68 -4.14
C LEU A 126 -6.97 0.53 -4.09
N HIS A 127 -7.54 0.50 -2.89
CA HIS A 127 -8.98 0.31 -2.72
C HIS A 127 -9.78 1.51 -3.26
N PHE A 128 -9.27 2.74 -3.08
CA PHE A 128 -9.85 3.94 -3.68
C PHE A 128 -10.01 3.82 -5.21
N CYS A 129 -9.01 3.24 -5.89
CA CYS A 129 -9.09 2.96 -7.34
C CYS A 129 -10.01 1.79 -7.70
N GLY A 130 -10.56 1.07 -6.71
CA GLY A 130 -11.47 -0.06 -6.88
C GLY A 130 -10.81 -1.44 -6.77
N PHE A 131 -9.51 -1.54 -6.45
CA PHE A 131 -8.88 -2.85 -6.31
C PHE A 131 -9.45 -3.65 -5.13
N GLN A 132 -9.58 -4.96 -5.33
CA GLN A 132 -9.69 -5.93 -4.25
C GLN A 132 -8.28 -6.15 -3.68
N VAL A 133 -8.02 -5.63 -2.48
CA VAL A 133 -6.67 -5.69 -1.89
C VAL A 133 -6.50 -6.98 -1.10
N LEU A 134 -5.51 -7.80 -1.45
CA LEU A 134 -5.17 -9.03 -0.74
C LEU A 134 -4.25 -8.74 0.46
N GLU A 135 -4.13 -9.73 1.34
CA GLU A 135 -3.23 -9.65 2.50
C GLU A 135 -1.78 -9.37 2.06
N PRO A 136 -1.08 -8.39 2.64
CA PRO A 136 0.27 -8.04 2.21
C PRO A 136 1.28 -9.16 2.52
N GLN A 137 2.19 -9.44 1.60
CA GLN A 137 3.35 -10.31 1.84
C GLN A 137 4.45 -9.52 2.54
N LEU A 138 4.53 -9.62 3.86
CA LEU A 138 5.50 -8.87 4.67
C LEU A 138 6.73 -9.73 5.02
N THR A 139 7.91 -9.25 4.63
CA THR A 139 9.19 -9.92 4.89
C THR A 139 10.07 -9.03 5.77
N TYR A 140 10.03 -9.28 7.07
CA TYR A 140 10.72 -8.44 8.05
C TYR A 140 12.21 -8.72 8.17
N SER A 141 12.99 -7.68 8.49
CA SER A 141 14.41 -7.78 8.83
C SER A 141 15.25 -8.60 7.85
N ILE A 142 15.03 -8.42 6.55
CA ILE A 142 15.61 -9.30 5.52
C ILE A 142 17.15 -9.27 5.51
N GLY A 143 17.75 -8.14 5.91
CA GLY A 143 19.19 -7.98 6.06
C GLY A 143 19.80 -8.83 7.18
N HIS A 144 18.98 -9.31 8.12
CA HIS A 144 19.39 -10.15 9.25
C HIS A 144 18.90 -11.60 9.11
N THR A 145 18.21 -11.93 8.01
CA THR A 145 17.70 -13.29 7.76
C THR A 145 18.80 -14.19 7.18
N PRO A 146 19.07 -15.37 7.79
CA PRO A 146 20.01 -16.37 7.26
C PRO A 146 19.68 -16.84 5.83
N ALA A 147 20.68 -17.34 5.11
CA ALA A 147 20.54 -17.67 3.69
C ALA A 147 19.51 -18.78 3.41
N ASP A 148 19.49 -19.82 4.22
CA ASP A 148 18.51 -20.91 4.19
C ASP A 148 17.08 -20.38 4.44
N ALA A 149 16.90 -19.51 5.44
CA ALA A 149 15.61 -18.89 5.72
C ALA A 149 15.15 -17.97 4.58
N ARG A 150 16.06 -17.24 3.91
CA ARG A 150 15.73 -16.45 2.72
C ARG A 150 15.23 -17.32 1.56
N ILE A 151 15.78 -18.52 1.38
CA ILE A 151 15.29 -19.48 0.38
C ILE A 151 13.87 -19.95 0.75
N GLN A 152 13.62 -20.25 2.03
CA GLN A 152 12.27 -20.65 2.47
C GLN A 152 11.23 -19.55 2.27
N ILE A 153 11.60 -18.27 2.45
CA ILE A 153 10.72 -17.13 2.16
C ILE A 153 10.35 -17.11 0.68
N LEU A 154 11.32 -17.29 -0.22
CA LEU A 154 11.07 -17.33 -1.67
C LEU A 154 10.16 -18.51 -2.06
N GLU A 155 10.37 -19.69 -1.49
CA GLU A 155 9.52 -20.85 -1.76
C GLU A 155 8.10 -20.70 -1.18
N GLY A 156 7.99 -20.15 0.04
CA GLY A 156 6.70 -19.80 0.64
C GLY A 156 5.92 -18.80 -0.21
N TRP A 157 6.63 -17.81 -0.76
CA TRP A 157 6.04 -16.82 -1.65
C TRP A 157 5.53 -17.45 -2.96
N LYS A 158 6.34 -18.30 -3.61
CA LYS A 158 5.92 -19.06 -4.79
C LYS A 158 4.70 -19.93 -4.49
N LYS A 159 4.68 -20.58 -3.34
CA LYS A 159 3.58 -21.43 -2.90
C LYS A 159 2.28 -20.64 -2.71
N ARG A 160 2.34 -19.44 -2.14
CA ARG A 160 1.15 -18.57 -2.01
C ARG A 160 0.60 -18.16 -3.38
N LEU A 161 1.48 -17.75 -4.29
CA LEU A 161 1.13 -17.36 -5.66
C LEU A 161 0.44 -18.45 -6.48
N GLU A 162 0.55 -19.71 -6.06
CA GLU A 162 -0.14 -20.80 -6.72
C GLU A 162 -1.67 -20.68 -6.71
N ASN A 163 -2.23 -20.13 -5.63
CA ASN A 163 -3.68 -20.01 -5.42
C ASN A 163 -4.09 -18.57 -5.04
N ILE A 164 -3.23 -17.59 -5.27
CA ILE A 164 -3.43 -16.20 -4.80
C ILE A 164 -4.72 -15.56 -5.33
N TRP A 165 -5.18 -15.97 -6.51
CA TRP A 165 -6.42 -15.44 -7.07
C TRP A 165 -7.67 -15.86 -6.29
N ASP A 166 -7.61 -16.99 -5.60
CA ASP A 166 -8.75 -17.54 -4.88
C ASP A 166 -8.78 -17.08 -3.41
N GLU A 167 -7.77 -16.30 -2.98
CA GLU A 167 -7.72 -15.67 -1.66
C GLU A 167 -8.87 -14.66 -1.46
N THR A 168 -9.41 -14.64 -0.24
CA THR A 168 -10.35 -13.63 0.22
C THR A 168 -9.64 -12.29 0.40
N PRO A 169 -10.10 -11.19 -0.23
CA PRO A 169 -9.52 -9.87 -0.04
C PRO A 169 -9.70 -9.33 1.39
N LEU A 170 -8.88 -8.35 1.76
CA LEU A 170 -9.07 -7.52 2.95
C LEU A 170 -10.43 -6.81 2.89
N TYR A 171 -11.04 -6.65 4.06
CA TYR A 171 -12.29 -5.94 4.21
C TYR A 171 -12.08 -4.43 4.26
N PHE A 172 -12.88 -3.70 3.49
CA PHE A 172 -13.03 -2.25 3.58
C PHE A 172 -14.53 -1.94 3.65
N ALA A 173 -14.90 -0.91 4.42
CA ALA A 173 -16.28 -0.48 4.53
C ALA A 173 -16.86 -0.14 3.14
N PRO A 174 -17.92 -0.83 2.68
CA PRO A 174 -18.52 -0.56 1.39
C PRO A 174 -19.03 0.87 1.29
N SER A 175 -18.89 1.50 0.11
CA SER A 175 -19.38 2.86 -0.14
C SER A 175 -20.89 3.01 0.07
N SER A 176 -21.65 1.91 -0.02
CA SER A 176 -23.09 1.87 0.26
C SER A 176 -23.46 2.21 1.71
N LEU A 177 -22.49 2.16 2.64
CA LEU A 177 -22.66 2.56 4.04
C LEU A 177 -22.58 4.08 4.26
N PHE A 178 -22.23 4.84 3.22
CA PHE A 178 -22.00 6.29 3.29
C PHE A 178 -23.02 7.05 2.45
N ASP A 179 -23.30 8.29 2.86
CA ASP A 179 -24.08 9.24 2.09
C ASP A 179 -23.16 9.99 1.13
N LEU A 180 -23.05 9.49 -0.11
CA LEU A 180 -22.09 9.96 -1.12
C LEU A 180 -22.53 11.26 -1.82
N ASN A 181 -22.81 12.30 -1.04
CA ASN A 181 -23.14 13.63 -1.56
C ASN A 181 -22.52 14.74 -0.69
N PHE A 182 -22.29 15.91 -1.32
CA PHE A 182 -21.64 17.04 -0.66
C PHE A 182 -22.46 17.61 0.50
N GLN A 183 -23.79 17.57 0.41
CA GLN A 183 -24.68 18.07 1.46
C GLN A 183 -24.56 17.25 2.75
N ALA A 184 -24.38 15.93 2.62
CA ALA A 184 -24.17 15.01 3.73
C ALA A 184 -22.69 14.88 4.14
N GLY A 185 -21.77 15.57 3.43
CA GLY A 185 -20.35 15.59 3.75
C GLY A 185 -19.63 14.24 3.61
N PHE A 186 -20.17 13.32 2.81
CA PHE A 186 -19.63 11.96 2.65
C PHE A 186 -19.53 11.16 3.96
N LEU A 187 -20.40 11.48 4.92
CA LEU A 187 -20.42 10.83 6.22
C LEU A 187 -21.12 9.46 6.15
N MET A 188 -20.80 8.61 7.13
CA MET A 188 -21.48 7.33 7.30
C MET A 188 -22.97 7.56 7.64
N LYS A 189 -23.85 6.75 7.06
CA LYS A 189 -25.29 6.84 7.27
C LYS A 189 -25.64 6.68 8.76
N LYS A 190 -26.57 7.49 9.25
CA LYS A 190 -26.96 7.49 10.69
C LYS A 190 -27.49 6.14 11.18
N GLU A 191 -28.20 5.41 10.32
CA GLU A 191 -28.73 4.07 10.58
C GLU A 191 -27.65 2.98 10.71
N VAL A 192 -26.45 3.26 10.18
CA VAL A 192 -25.26 2.40 10.33
C VAL A 192 -24.53 2.75 11.64
N GLY A 193 -24.51 4.02 12.03
CA GLY A 193 -23.78 4.53 13.20
C GLY A 193 -24.27 4.11 14.60
N GLY A 194 -25.38 3.38 14.71
CA GLY A 194 -25.86 2.84 15.99
C GLY A 194 -25.17 1.53 16.42
N HIS A 195 -24.65 0.76 15.46
CA HIS A 195 -23.97 -0.52 15.68
C HIS A 195 -22.65 -0.67 14.92
N ALA A 196 -22.35 0.21 13.96
CA ALA A 196 -21.08 0.25 13.25
C ALA A 196 -20.27 1.45 13.71
N GLN A 197 -19.05 1.17 14.17
CA GLN A 197 -18.08 2.19 14.55
C GLN A 197 -17.36 2.69 13.29
N PRO A 198 -16.73 3.88 13.32
CA PRO A 198 -16.07 4.43 12.14
C PRO A 198 -15.03 3.45 11.56
N PRO A 199 -14.75 3.46 10.24
CA PRO A 199 -13.98 2.41 9.56
C PRO A 199 -12.55 2.26 10.09
N CYS A 200 -11.96 3.36 10.57
CA CYS A 200 -10.67 3.33 11.25
C CYS A 200 -10.74 2.43 12.49
N ARG A 201 -11.86 2.44 13.21
CA ARG A 201 -12.09 1.69 14.43
C ARG A 201 -12.30 0.19 14.20
N ASP A 202 -12.94 -0.23 13.11
CA ASP A 202 -13.13 -1.65 12.79
C ASP A 202 -11.84 -2.31 12.32
N SER A 203 -11.05 -1.63 11.48
CA SER A 203 -9.68 -2.07 11.17
C SER A 203 -8.87 -2.19 12.47
N LEU A 204 -8.90 -1.16 13.32
CA LEU A 204 -8.17 -1.15 14.59
C LEU A 204 -8.74 -2.13 15.63
N GLN A 205 -10.02 -2.51 15.59
CA GLN A 205 -10.63 -3.49 16.53
C GLN A 205 -10.41 -4.92 16.07
N HIS A 206 -10.50 -5.21 14.77
CA HIS A 206 -10.14 -6.51 14.22
C HIS A 206 -8.62 -6.79 14.38
N LEU A 207 -7.82 -5.72 14.50
CA LEU A 207 -6.36 -5.75 14.69
C LEU A 207 -5.90 -5.50 16.15
N GLY A 208 -6.81 -5.49 17.13
CA GLY A 208 -6.48 -5.51 18.56
C GLY A 208 -5.99 -4.19 19.20
N ILE A 209 -6.22 -3.03 18.57
CA ILE A 209 -5.74 -1.72 19.03
C ILE A 209 -6.69 -1.01 19.99
N LEU A 210 -7.97 -1.35 19.98
CA LEU A 210 -8.93 -0.83 20.95
C LEU A 210 -9.38 -1.94 21.90
N GLY A 211 -8.63 -2.06 22.99
CA GLY A 211 -9.12 -2.73 24.19
C GLY A 211 -10.41 -2.08 24.68
N SER A 212 -11.33 -2.91 25.14
CA SER A 212 -12.62 -2.55 25.73
C SER A 212 -12.53 -1.41 26.74
N LEU A 213 -12.81 -0.18 26.32
CA LEU A 213 -13.24 0.87 27.24
C LEU A 213 -14.73 0.69 27.51
N HIS A 214 -15.05 -0.30 28.33
CA HIS A 214 -16.23 -0.23 29.18
C HIS A 214 -15.76 0.18 30.58
N GLN A 215 -16.19 1.37 30.97
CA GLN A 215 -16.57 1.74 32.33
C GLN A 215 -15.47 2.14 33.32
N GLN A 216 -15.14 3.42 33.34
CA GLN A 216 -15.15 4.19 34.58
C GLN A 216 -15.70 5.60 34.30
N GLU A 217 -16.95 5.83 34.68
CA GLU A 217 -17.43 7.17 34.99
C GLU A 217 -16.72 7.64 36.26
N GLY A 218 -15.96 8.73 36.16
CA GLY A 218 -15.25 9.34 37.28
C GLY A 218 -14.91 10.78 36.94
N SER A 219 -15.67 11.70 37.53
CA SER A 219 -15.62 13.15 37.35
C SER A 219 -14.21 13.75 37.47
N HIS A 220 -13.66 14.33 36.42
CA HIS A 220 -12.72 15.46 36.53
C HIS A 220 -12.82 16.39 35.32
N GLN A 221 -12.89 17.68 35.62
CA GLN A 221 -13.12 18.81 34.72
C GLN A 221 -12.16 18.81 33.51
N THR A 222 -12.72 18.85 32.31
CA THR A 222 -11.97 19.09 31.07
C THR A 222 -11.67 20.58 30.92
N GLN A 223 -10.40 20.97 31.06
CA GLN A 223 -9.88 22.18 30.41
C GLN A 223 -9.52 21.85 28.96
N PRO A 224 -9.79 22.74 27.99
CA PRO A 224 -9.51 22.47 26.58
C PRO A 224 -8.01 22.56 26.32
N LEU A 225 -7.40 21.43 25.95
CA LEU A 225 -6.06 21.44 25.35
C LEU A 225 -6.21 21.93 23.90
N HIS A 226 -5.80 23.18 23.66
CA HIS A 226 -5.71 23.75 22.32
C HIS A 226 -4.55 23.05 21.59
N LEU A 227 -4.85 22.07 20.73
CA LEU A 227 -3.87 21.44 19.85
C LEU A 227 -3.68 22.31 18.62
N ASP A 228 -2.59 23.08 18.63
CA ASP A 228 -2.15 23.93 17.54
C ASP A 228 -1.71 23.06 16.34
N PHE A 229 -2.34 23.29 15.19
CA PHE A 229 -2.23 22.49 13.95
C PHE A 229 -1.00 22.88 13.12
N SER A 230 0.15 23.09 13.77
CA SER A 230 1.42 23.44 13.13
C SER A 230 2.54 22.53 13.62
N ALA A 231 2.54 21.28 13.17
CA ALA A 231 3.71 20.41 13.25
C ALA A 231 4.13 20.01 11.84
N SER A 232 5.05 20.80 11.29
CA SER A 232 5.82 20.53 10.08
C SER A 232 6.25 19.06 9.98
N ILE A 233 5.94 18.44 8.84
CA ILE A 233 6.61 17.22 8.37
C ILE A 233 8.08 17.59 8.11
N ALA A 234 8.93 17.33 9.10
CA ALA A 234 10.37 17.38 8.98
C ALA A 234 10.97 16.12 9.62
N VAL A 235 10.72 14.96 9.01
CA VAL A 235 11.50 13.76 9.30
C VAL A 235 12.75 13.82 8.42
N ARG A 236 13.80 14.45 8.94
CA ARG A 236 15.17 14.33 8.43
C ARG A 236 15.94 13.30 9.25
N ASN A 237 16.67 12.48 8.51
CA ASN A 237 17.83 11.64 8.86
C ASN A 237 17.63 10.21 9.39
N SER A 238 17.95 9.30 8.45
CA SER A 238 18.92 8.20 8.57
C SER A 238 18.36 6.80 8.86
N PHE A 239 18.49 5.94 7.84
CA PHE A 239 18.27 4.49 7.83
C PHE A 239 16.82 3.98 7.94
N SER A 240 16.04 4.16 6.88
CA SER A 240 15.07 3.13 6.46
C SER A 240 14.69 3.36 5.00
N LEU A 241 15.36 2.65 4.10
CA LEU A 241 14.93 2.56 2.71
C LEU A 241 13.73 1.60 2.67
N TYR A 242 12.51 2.13 2.80
CA TYR A 242 11.29 1.37 2.57
C TYR A 242 11.14 1.18 1.06
N ILE A 243 11.34 -0.06 0.59
CA ILE A 243 11.11 -0.41 -0.81
C ILE A 243 9.93 -1.37 -0.85
N ALA A 244 8.82 -0.90 -1.42
CA ALA A 244 7.61 -1.68 -1.62
C ALA A 244 7.58 -2.22 -3.06
N GLN A 245 7.32 -3.51 -3.22
CA GLN A 245 6.98 -4.12 -4.51
C GLN A 245 5.45 -4.23 -4.59
N LEU A 246 4.85 -3.67 -5.64
CA LEU A 246 3.41 -3.75 -5.88
C LEU A 246 3.15 -4.80 -6.96
N GLN A 247 2.30 -5.79 -6.66
CA GLN A 247 1.87 -6.78 -7.64
C GLN A 247 0.37 -6.65 -7.89
N VAL A 248 0.00 -6.57 -9.16
CA VAL A 248 -1.38 -6.37 -9.61
C VAL A 248 -1.79 -7.57 -10.46
N PHE A 249 -2.86 -8.26 -10.04
CA PHE A 249 -3.48 -9.36 -10.78
C PHE A 249 -4.66 -8.83 -11.59
N CYS A 250 -4.63 -9.04 -12.91
CA CYS A 250 -5.60 -8.56 -13.88
C CYS A 250 -6.55 -9.64 -14.40
#